data_AF-A0A7S3A2A4-F1
#
_entry.id   AF-A0A7S3A2A4-F1
#
_cell.length_a   1.000
_cell.length_b   1.000
_cell.length_c   1.000
_cell.angle_alpha   90.00
_cell.angle_beta   90.00
_cell.angle_gamma   90.00
#
_symmetry.space_group_name_H-M   'P 1'
#
loop_
_entity.id
_entity.type
_entity.pdbx_description
1 polymer ?
#
loop_
_entity_poly.entity_id
_entity_poly.type
_entity_poly.pdbx_seq_one_letter_code
_entity_poly.pdbx_strand_id
1 'polypeptide(L)'
;MYNSYREYSEPLLKAAAKLQDHLYIIGRRKATGKKVLDNPKYTAYLLGRFFCYVEVFKQLSPSMAFGKPRRDRIFSNILGRIQVILAMDNSELVQLYGGDNCSSNIENPFKIPSQEQASLGQLMLRERWLEYNFRGGSPHKTSSYAHSGVHFPEFTELLEENSEFSRWFGPLVEALNPDHVIGASDSQNLRLGLFQTALVDLVDFLDPAPMCTIIPAYRRRRLYTPPRMVHTKLPQTLANIYSEEADQRDGMLPQFHGVPNTVDVFVSGPTGVGSTFHTKVSNVIGDCPYSHRVLLALEEKQVSYNLITIDRKLRPSWYYNVHPEAKVPVISHDGILIEESSNIVDYLESKFPEKLLAQRNPKVATDPLPVIEAFRSRFTSFIEHEDEKPEFMESLVSLDSLLQRFITTERGPFFGGKKLSEEDVVVMPYLYHMEIAGKIVRDFELPHGLFPSIRNYMDAMKAHPTFQKTKAKPENLLFGYVELHGGLHHDELSSVSDILE
;
A
#
# COMPACT_ATOMS: atom_id res chain seq x y z
N MET A 1 30.51 -13.22 -0.21
CA MET A 1 29.69 -13.28 -1.46
C MET A 1 28.35 -12.52 -1.39
N TYR A 2 27.82 -12.14 -0.22
CA TYR A 2 26.56 -11.35 -0.13
C TYR A 2 26.68 -9.87 -0.57
N ASN A 3 27.90 -9.31 -0.66
CA ASN A 3 28.10 -7.89 -1.00
C ASN A 3 27.96 -7.56 -2.50
N SER A 4 28.12 -8.53 -3.41
CA SER A 4 28.02 -8.25 -4.86
C SER A 4 26.58 -8.05 -5.33
N TYR A 5 25.59 -8.68 -4.68
CA TYR A 5 24.20 -8.59 -5.11
C TYR A 5 23.63 -7.17 -5.04
N ARG A 6 23.78 -6.52 -3.88
CA ARG A 6 23.22 -5.19 -3.62
C ARG A 6 23.88 -4.10 -4.48
N GLU A 7 25.18 -4.25 -4.73
CA GLU A 7 25.99 -3.32 -5.52
C GLU A 7 25.51 -3.24 -6.97
N TYR A 8 25.04 -4.35 -7.56
CA TYR A 8 24.63 -4.41 -8.97
C TYR A 8 23.12 -4.43 -9.18
N SER A 9 22.32 -4.86 -8.20
CA SER A 9 20.85 -4.84 -8.30
C SER A 9 20.27 -3.44 -8.13
N GLU A 10 20.93 -2.59 -7.34
CA GLU A 10 20.46 -1.24 -7.04
C GLU A 10 20.39 -0.31 -8.28
N PRO A 11 21.39 -0.27 -9.17
CA PRO A 11 21.30 0.53 -10.39
C PRO A 11 20.18 0.07 -11.35
N LEU A 12 20.01 -1.25 -11.52
CA LEU A 12 18.93 -1.83 -12.32
C LEU A 12 17.56 -1.50 -11.74
N LEU A 13 17.39 -1.65 -10.44
CA LEU A 13 16.18 -1.29 -9.70
C LEU A 13 15.83 0.20 -9.89
N LYS A 14 16.80 1.10 -9.72
CA LYS A 14 16.59 2.54 -9.89
C LYS A 14 16.22 2.88 -11.34
N ALA A 15 16.81 2.22 -12.32
CA ALA A 15 16.47 2.40 -13.72
C ALA A 15 15.05 1.91 -14.04
N ALA A 16 14.68 0.71 -13.57
CA ALA A 16 13.34 0.14 -13.74
C ALA A 16 12.26 1.04 -13.10
N ALA A 17 12.47 1.47 -11.85
CA ALA A 17 11.52 2.34 -11.15
C ALA A 17 11.37 3.71 -11.82
N LYS A 18 12.46 4.32 -12.31
CA LYS A 18 12.42 5.61 -13.00
C LYS A 18 11.73 5.52 -14.35
N LEU A 19 11.98 4.44 -15.09
CA LEU A 19 11.31 4.18 -16.37
C LEU A 19 9.81 3.96 -16.16
N GLN A 20 9.43 3.13 -15.18
CA GLN A 20 8.02 2.87 -14.87
C GLN A 20 7.27 4.17 -14.52
N ASP A 21 7.82 5.01 -13.63
CA ASP A 21 7.19 6.28 -13.21
C ASP A 21 6.99 7.23 -14.40
N HIS A 22 7.98 7.30 -15.30
CA HIS A 22 7.87 8.10 -16.53
C HIS A 22 6.78 7.58 -17.48
N LEU A 23 6.75 6.26 -17.71
CA LEU A 23 5.73 5.62 -18.54
C LEU A 23 4.33 5.78 -17.96
N TYR A 24 4.19 5.71 -16.63
CA TYR A 24 2.91 5.94 -15.94
C TYR A 24 2.39 7.36 -16.19
N ILE A 25 3.27 8.37 -16.14
CA ILE A 25 2.90 9.76 -16.42
C ILE A 25 2.41 9.91 -17.88
N ILE A 26 3.09 9.27 -18.83
CA ILE A 26 2.68 9.23 -20.25
C ILE A 26 1.27 8.63 -20.36
N GLY A 27 1.03 7.45 -19.75
CA GLY A 27 -0.25 6.76 -19.78
C GLY A 27 -1.40 7.54 -19.11
N ARG A 28 -1.17 8.13 -17.93
CA ARG A 28 -2.19 8.89 -17.18
C ARG A 28 -2.60 10.18 -17.89
N ARG A 29 -1.66 10.91 -18.47
CA ARG A 29 -1.97 12.18 -19.15
C ARG A 29 -2.85 11.95 -20.38
N LYS A 30 -2.65 10.83 -21.11
CA LYS A 30 -3.55 10.36 -22.18
C LYS A 30 -4.97 10.16 -21.68
N ALA A 31 -5.15 9.44 -20.56
CA ALA A 31 -6.48 9.20 -19.97
C ALA A 31 -7.21 10.49 -19.54
N THR A 32 -6.48 11.59 -19.30
CA THR A 32 -7.05 12.88 -18.88
C THR A 32 -7.19 13.91 -20.00
N GLY A 33 -6.87 13.56 -21.25
CA GLY A 33 -6.97 14.47 -22.41
C GLY A 33 -6.01 15.67 -22.37
N LYS A 34 -4.97 15.64 -21.52
CA LYS A 34 -4.00 16.73 -21.38
C LYS A 34 -2.87 16.59 -22.40
N LYS A 35 -2.46 17.70 -23.03
CA LYS A 35 -1.31 17.74 -23.95
C LYS A 35 -0.08 17.20 -23.23
N VAL A 36 0.53 16.15 -23.78
CA VAL A 36 1.72 15.54 -23.19
C VAL A 36 2.91 16.45 -23.51
N LEU A 37 3.48 17.14 -22.52
CA LEU A 37 4.90 17.52 -22.59
C LEU A 37 5.69 16.21 -22.40
N ASP A 38 5.84 15.43 -23.47
CA ASP A 38 6.78 14.31 -23.51
C ASP A 38 8.01 14.74 -24.30
N ASN A 39 9.18 14.32 -23.82
CA ASN A 39 10.41 14.47 -24.55
C ASN A 39 10.80 13.07 -25.05
N PRO A 40 10.60 12.76 -26.36
CA PRO A 40 10.87 11.42 -26.87
C PRO A 40 12.35 11.02 -26.70
N LYS A 41 13.28 11.99 -26.72
CA LYS A 41 14.70 11.75 -26.39
C LYS A 41 14.87 11.29 -24.93
N TYR A 42 14.11 11.84 -24.00
CA TYR A 42 14.17 11.44 -22.59
C TYR A 42 13.56 10.05 -22.35
N THR A 43 12.46 9.73 -23.04
CA THR A 43 11.85 8.38 -22.99
C THR A 43 12.81 7.33 -23.56
N ALA A 44 13.42 7.60 -24.72
CA ALA A 44 14.43 6.74 -25.33
C ALA A 44 15.66 6.57 -24.42
N TYR A 45 16.11 7.65 -23.76
CA TYR A 45 17.19 7.60 -22.77
C TYR A 45 16.85 6.69 -21.58
N LEU A 46 15.65 6.76 -21.02
CA LEU A 46 15.26 5.91 -19.88
C LEU A 46 15.18 4.42 -20.28
N LEU A 47 14.69 4.12 -21.49
CA LEU A 47 14.73 2.78 -22.07
C LEU A 47 16.16 2.27 -22.24
N GLY A 48 17.03 3.08 -22.88
CA GLY A 48 18.44 2.77 -23.05
C GLY A 48 19.15 2.54 -21.72
N ARG A 49 18.87 3.38 -20.71
CA ARG A 49 19.43 3.24 -19.36
C ARG A 49 18.96 1.97 -18.66
N PHE A 50 17.71 1.56 -18.84
CA PHE A 50 17.22 0.27 -18.33
C PHE A 50 17.98 -0.89 -18.97
N PHE A 51 18.07 -0.92 -20.31
CA PHE A 51 18.82 -1.97 -21.02
C PHE A 51 20.31 -1.97 -20.66
N CYS A 52 20.92 -0.80 -20.44
CA CYS A 52 22.29 -0.68 -19.96
C CYS A 52 22.51 -1.50 -18.69
N TYR A 53 21.67 -1.30 -17.68
CA TYR A 53 21.83 -2.03 -16.42
C TYR A 53 21.42 -3.50 -16.51
N VAL A 54 20.59 -3.89 -17.49
CA VAL A 54 20.38 -5.30 -17.82
C VAL A 54 21.66 -5.91 -18.40
N GLU A 55 22.38 -5.21 -19.28
CA GLU A 55 23.66 -5.68 -19.83
C GLU A 55 24.78 -5.71 -18.79
N VAL A 56 24.90 -4.67 -17.94
CA VAL A 56 25.82 -4.66 -16.79
C VAL A 56 25.55 -5.87 -15.89
N PHE A 57 24.28 -6.15 -15.59
CA PHE A 57 23.90 -7.30 -14.76
C PHE A 57 24.27 -8.64 -15.42
N LYS A 58 24.08 -8.78 -16.75
CA LYS A 58 24.46 -9.98 -17.51
C LYS A 58 25.98 -10.20 -17.54
N GLN A 59 26.76 -9.15 -17.76
CA GLN A 59 28.23 -9.22 -17.84
C GLN A 59 28.87 -9.61 -16.51
N LEU A 60 28.29 -9.15 -15.40
CA LEU A 60 28.82 -9.38 -14.05
C LEU A 60 28.36 -10.71 -13.41
N SER A 61 27.46 -11.45 -14.07
CA SER A 61 26.93 -12.72 -13.57
C SER A 61 26.93 -13.80 -14.66
N PRO A 62 28.09 -14.40 -15.01
CA PRO A 62 28.19 -15.43 -16.06
C PRO A 62 27.34 -16.68 -15.76
N SER A 63 27.08 -16.92 -14.48
CA SER A 63 25.95 -17.71 -13.99
C SER A 63 25.10 -16.75 -13.17
N MET A 64 23.82 -16.55 -13.49
CA MET A 64 22.89 -15.81 -12.63
C MET A 64 22.88 -16.49 -11.27
N ALA A 65 23.70 -16.00 -10.34
CA ALA A 65 23.89 -16.63 -9.05
C ALA A 65 23.50 -15.60 -7.99
N PHE A 66 22.19 -15.45 -7.78
CA PHE A 66 21.66 -15.02 -6.48
C PHE A 66 22.00 -16.04 -5.37
N GLY A 67 22.81 -17.07 -5.68
CA GLY A 67 23.16 -18.21 -4.83
C GLY A 67 21.99 -19.15 -4.59
N LYS A 68 20.87 -18.96 -5.31
CA LYS A 68 19.58 -19.61 -5.09
C LYS A 68 18.90 -19.88 -6.45
N PRO A 69 18.98 -21.11 -6.98
CA PRO A 69 18.48 -21.47 -8.31
C PRO A 69 17.04 -21.02 -8.65
N ARG A 70 16.16 -20.99 -7.64
CA ARG A 70 14.78 -20.55 -7.81
C ARG A 70 14.65 -19.03 -7.99
N ARG A 71 15.42 -18.23 -7.23
CA ARG A 71 15.47 -16.77 -7.36
C ARG A 71 16.07 -16.36 -8.70
N ASP A 72 17.10 -17.07 -9.14
CA ASP A 72 17.73 -16.92 -10.47
C ASP A 72 16.68 -17.13 -11.59
N ARG A 73 15.86 -18.18 -11.44
CA ARG A 73 14.77 -18.50 -12.38
C ARG A 73 13.67 -17.45 -12.39
N ILE A 74 13.22 -16.96 -11.24
CA ILE A 74 12.19 -15.92 -11.15
C ILE A 74 12.67 -14.62 -11.82
N PHE A 75 13.90 -14.20 -11.52
CA PHE A 75 14.49 -13.02 -12.17
C PHE A 75 14.56 -13.18 -13.70
N SER A 76 15.04 -14.34 -14.16
CA SER A 76 15.11 -14.69 -15.58
C SER A 76 13.74 -14.63 -16.26
N ASN A 77 12.70 -15.13 -15.58
CA ASN A 77 11.33 -15.11 -16.09
C ASN A 77 10.78 -13.68 -16.18
N ILE A 78 11.06 -12.82 -15.20
CA ILE A 78 10.62 -11.41 -15.22
C ILE A 78 11.31 -10.66 -16.36
N LEU A 79 12.63 -10.79 -16.49
CA LEU A 79 13.38 -10.18 -17.59
C LEU A 79 12.93 -10.74 -18.96
N GLY A 80 12.75 -12.06 -19.06
CA GLY A 80 12.24 -12.69 -20.27
C GLY A 80 10.86 -12.18 -20.67
N ARG A 81 9.95 -11.99 -19.69
CA ARG A 81 8.63 -11.39 -19.93
C ARG A 81 8.75 -9.94 -20.44
N ILE A 82 9.62 -9.12 -19.86
CA ILE A 82 9.87 -7.75 -20.34
C ILE A 82 10.35 -7.78 -21.80
N GLN A 83 11.35 -8.61 -22.10
CA GLN A 83 11.93 -8.73 -23.45
C GLN A 83 10.88 -9.17 -24.47
N VAL A 84 10.06 -10.16 -24.13
CA VAL A 84 8.97 -10.67 -24.97
C VAL A 84 7.91 -9.61 -25.20
N ILE A 85 7.44 -8.92 -24.15
CA ILE A 85 6.46 -7.82 -24.29
C ILE A 85 6.96 -6.75 -25.25
N LEU A 86 8.24 -6.41 -25.22
CA LEU A 86 8.81 -5.38 -26.09
C LEU A 86 9.06 -5.89 -27.52
N ALA A 87 9.35 -7.18 -27.73
CA ALA A 87 9.69 -7.71 -29.05
C ALA A 87 8.49 -8.23 -29.86
N MET A 88 7.49 -8.80 -29.19
CA MET A 88 6.37 -9.54 -29.80
C MET A 88 5.53 -8.70 -30.76
N ASP A 89 4.89 -9.31 -31.74
CA ASP A 89 3.97 -8.58 -32.64
C ASP A 89 2.63 -8.24 -31.96
N ASN A 90 1.93 -7.22 -32.48
CA ASN A 90 0.68 -6.76 -31.89
C ASN A 90 -0.42 -7.82 -31.93
N SER A 91 -0.54 -8.55 -33.05
CA SER A 91 -1.49 -9.64 -33.21
C SER A 91 -1.28 -10.73 -32.16
N GLU A 92 -0.02 -11.09 -31.91
CA GLU A 92 0.37 -12.07 -30.91
C GLU A 92 0.12 -11.55 -29.48
N LEU A 93 0.43 -10.28 -29.20
CA LEU A 93 0.13 -9.66 -27.90
C LEU A 93 -1.37 -9.63 -27.61
N VAL A 94 -2.20 -9.27 -28.59
CA VAL A 94 -3.66 -9.27 -28.46
C VAL A 94 -4.20 -10.69 -28.31
N GLN A 95 -3.63 -11.67 -29.02
CA GLN A 95 -4.02 -13.07 -28.89
C GLN A 95 -3.69 -13.64 -27.50
N LEU A 96 -2.53 -13.27 -26.93
CA LEU A 96 -2.08 -13.80 -25.64
C LEU A 96 -2.63 -13.03 -24.43
N TYR A 97 -2.86 -11.72 -24.56
CA TYR A 97 -3.17 -10.83 -23.44
C TYR A 97 -4.38 -9.93 -23.66
N GLY A 98 -4.97 -9.91 -24.86
CA GLY A 98 -6.13 -9.08 -25.17
C GLY A 98 -7.45 -9.65 -24.63
N GLY A 99 -8.38 -8.76 -24.31
CA GLY A 99 -9.80 -9.08 -24.14
C GLY A 99 -10.59 -8.73 -25.41
N ASP A 100 -11.91 -8.98 -25.41
CA ASP A 100 -12.80 -8.84 -26.58
C ASP A 100 -12.82 -7.44 -27.24
N ASN A 101 -12.21 -6.42 -26.61
CA ASN A 101 -12.19 -5.02 -27.05
C ASN A 101 -10.80 -4.49 -27.49
N CYS A 102 -9.80 -5.34 -27.70
CA CYS A 102 -8.45 -4.91 -28.13
C CYS A 102 -8.33 -4.82 -29.66
N SER A 103 -8.07 -3.62 -30.20
CA SER A 103 -7.83 -3.40 -31.64
C SER A 103 -6.37 -3.69 -32.03
N SER A 104 -6.17 -4.28 -33.21
CA SER A 104 -4.85 -4.56 -33.81
C SER A 104 -4.18 -3.34 -34.46
N ASN A 105 -4.92 -2.24 -34.67
CA ASN A 105 -4.54 -1.16 -35.59
C ASN A 105 -3.80 0.02 -34.94
N ILE A 106 -2.97 -0.22 -33.90
CA ILE A 106 -2.24 0.87 -33.23
C ILE A 106 -0.74 0.75 -33.51
N GLU A 107 -0.17 1.80 -34.10
CA GLU A 107 1.28 2.03 -34.21
C GLU A 107 1.95 1.91 -32.83
N ASN A 108 3.12 1.25 -32.76
CA ASN A 108 3.67 0.78 -31.50
C ASN A 108 4.93 1.53 -31.06
N PRO A 109 4.80 2.59 -30.24
CA PRO A 109 5.94 3.40 -29.81
C PRO A 109 6.93 2.65 -28.90
N PHE A 110 6.60 1.45 -28.43
CA PHE A 110 7.45 0.65 -27.52
C PHE A 110 7.84 -0.72 -28.08
N LYS A 111 7.59 -1.01 -29.36
CA LYS A 111 8.08 -2.26 -29.96
C LYS A 111 9.59 -2.14 -30.20
N ILE A 112 10.37 -2.98 -29.55
CA ILE A 112 11.83 -3.05 -29.66
C ILE A 112 12.20 -4.52 -29.84
N PRO A 113 12.64 -4.95 -31.04
CA PRO A 113 13.07 -6.33 -31.28
C PRO A 113 14.17 -6.78 -30.30
N SER A 114 14.16 -8.04 -29.89
CA SER A 114 15.08 -8.57 -28.87
C SER A 114 16.56 -8.34 -29.20
N GLN A 115 16.93 -8.39 -30.48
CA GLN A 115 18.30 -8.12 -30.94
C GLN A 115 18.69 -6.65 -30.75
N GLU A 116 17.74 -5.71 -30.86
CA GLU A 116 17.99 -4.29 -30.68
C GLU A 116 18.08 -3.91 -29.21
N GLN A 117 17.31 -4.56 -28.34
CA GLN A 117 17.33 -4.30 -26.89
C GLN A 117 18.75 -4.44 -26.29
N ALA A 118 19.49 -5.49 -26.69
CA ALA A 118 20.86 -5.70 -26.24
C ALA A 118 21.81 -4.63 -26.80
N SER A 119 21.71 -4.29 -28.08
CA SER A 119 22.53 -3.26 -28.73
C SER A 119 22.32 -1.88 -28.10
N LEU A 120 21.07 -1.51 -27.81
CA LEU A 120 20.73 -0.27 -27.12
C LEU A 120 21.35 -0.24 -25.71
N GLY A 121 21.33 -1.37 -24.99
CA GLY A 121 21.96 -1.48 -23.68
C GLY A 121 23.49 -1.33 -23.75
N GLN A 122 24.15 -1.98 -24.71
CA GLN A 122 25.60 -1.90 -24.90
C GLN A 122 26.06 -0.49 -25.31
N LEU A 123 25.31 0.21 -26.15
CA LEU A 123 25.60 1.59 -26.52
C LEU A 123 25.48 2.56 -25.34
N MET A 124 24.69 2.20 -24.32
CA MET A 124 24.52 3.01 -23.13
C MET A 124 25.56 2.74 -22.04
N LEU A 125 26.47 1.77 -22.23
CA LEU A 125 27.61 1.56 -21.35
C LEU A 125 28.60 2.72 -21.53
N ARG A 126 28.87 3.46 -20.46
CA ARG A 126 29.72 4.65 -20.53
C ARG A 126 31.19 4.31 -20.85
N GLU A 127 31.65 3.12 -20.49
CA GLU A 127 32.99 2.60 -20.83
C GLU A 127 33.27 2.58 -22.34
N ARG A 128 32.22 2.46 -23.17
CA ARG A 128 32.33 2.49 -24.63
C ARG A 128 32.78 3.86 -25.16
N TRP A 129 32.55 4.92 -24.39
CA TRP A 129 32.72 6.31 -24.79
C TRP A 129 33.83 7.02 -24.02
N LEU A 130 34.76 6.27 -23.39
CA LEU A 130 35.86 6.85 -22.62
C LEU A 130 36.79 7.76 -23.45
N GLU A 131 36.85 7.53 -24.76
CA GLU A 131 37.63 8.32 -25.71
C GLU A 131 36.80 9.43 -26.41
N TYR A 132 35.49 9.49 -26.13
CA TYR A 132 34.60 10.50 -26.69
C TYR A 132 34.68 11.81 -25.89
N ASN A 133 34.92 12.92 -26.57
CA ASN A 133 35.06 14.24 -25.94
C ASN A 133 33.71 14.93 -25.78
N PHE A 134 33.01 14.66 -24.67
CA PHE A 134 31.76 15.35 -24.34
C PHE A 134 31.97 16.85 -24.08
N ARG A 135 31.07 17.70 -24.58
CA ARG A 135 31.09 19.16 -24.35
C ARG A 135 30.72 19.47 -22.89
N GLY A 136 31.71 19.56 -21.99
CA GLY A 136 31.55 20.15 -20.66
C GLY A 136 32.08 19.38 -19.44
N GLY A 137 32.96 18.38 -19.61
CA GLY A 137 33.59 17.67 -18.48
C GLY A 137 35.01 17.20 -18.81
N SER A 138 35.90 17.21 -17.81
CA SER A 138 37.29 16.72 -17.96
C SER A 138 37.33 15.20 -18.24
N PRO A 139 38.34 14.71 -18.98
CA PRO A 139 38.52 13.29 -19.23
C PRO A 139 38.95 12.59 -17.94
N HIS A 140 37.99 12.05 -17.18
CA HIS A 140 38.27 11.43 -15.89
C HIS A 140 38.54 9.93 -16.03
N LYS A 141 39.80 9.59 -16.30
CA LYS A 141 40.38 8.24 -16.20
C LYS A 141 40.46 7.77 -14.73
N THR A 142 39.33 7.40 -14.12
CA THR A 142 39.37 6.68 -12.82
C THR A 142 38.54 5.40 -12.90
N SER A 143 38.98 4.35 -12.20
CA SER A 143 38.39 3.01 -12.21
C SER A 143 36.96 2.93 -11.63
N SER A 144 36.43 4.02 -11.05
CA SER A 144 35.08 4.04 -10.45
C SER A 144 33.92 4.09 -11.46
N TYR A 145 34.22 4.20 -12.76
CA TYR A 145 33.22 4.38 -13.83
C TYR A 145 32.85 3.10 -14.61
N ALA A 146 33.52 1.97 -14.33
CA ALA A 146 33.45 0.74 -15.15
C ALA A 146 32.03 0.13 -15.30
N HIS A 147 31.05 0.57 -14.51
CA HIS A 147 29.67 0.06 -14.56
C HIS A 147 28.62 1.17 -14.56
N SER A 148 29.00 2.38 -14.99
CA SER A 148 28.08 3.52 -15.12
C SER A 148 27.47 3.60 -16.52
N GLY A 149 26.19 3.95 -16.60
CA GLY A 149 25.52 4.24 -17.87
C GLY A 149 25.69 5.70 -18.32
N VAL A 150 25.61 5.94 -19.62
CA VAL A 150 25.56 7.27 -20.26
C VAL A 150 24.51 8.15 -19.57
N HIS A 151 24.84 9.42 -19.30
CA HIS A 151 23.93 10.40 -18.71
C HIS A 151 23.06 11.11 -19.76
N PHE A 152 22.00 11.80 -19.35
CA PHE A 152 21.08 12.42 -20.31
C PHE A 152 21.72 13.48 -21.22
N PRO A 153 22.59 14.40 -20.74
CA PRO A 153 23.28 15.35 -21.63
C PRO A 153 24.21 14.64 -22.63
N GLU A 154 24.96 13.64 -22.15
CA GLU A 154 25.83 12.78 -22.98
C GLU A 154 25.00 12.02 -24.04
N PHE A 155 23.83 11.51 -23.66
CA PHE A 155 22.88 10.86 -24.56
C PHE A 155 22.43 11.79 -25.68
N THR A 156 22.07 13.04 -25.35
CA THR A 156 21.63 14.02 -26.36
C THR A 156 22.76 14.40 -27.31
N GLU A 157 23.98 14.54 -26.79
CA GLU A 157 25.17 14.83 -27.60
C GLU A 157 25.50 13.66 -28.53
N LEU A 158 25.53 12.42 -28.03
CA LEU A 158 25.75 11.23 -28.85
C LEU A 158 24.66 11.06 -29.92
N LEU A 159 23.41 11.34 -29.58
CA LEU A 159 22.29 11.26 -30.53
C LEU A 159 22.44 12.25 -31.70
N GLU A 160 23.03 13.41 -31.44
CA GLU A 160 23.21 14.49 -32.42
C GLU A 160 24.53 14.39 -33.21
N GLU A 161 25.60 13.92 -32.56
CA GLU A 161 26.95 13.99 -33.10
C GLU A 161 27.55 12.62 -33.47
N ASN A 162 27.02 11.50 -32.96
CA ASN A 162 27.54 10.16 -33.23
C ASN A 162 26.62 9.33 -34.16
N SER A 163 27.12 8.99 -35.35
CA SER A 163 26.34 8.28 -36.37
C SER A 163 25.95 6.85 -35.98
N GLU A 164 26.79 6.14 -35.22
CA GLU A 164 26.45 4.81 -34.72
C GLU A 164 25.32 4.91 -33.68
N PHE A 165 25.44 5.80 -32.71
CA PHE A 165 24.44 5.99 -31.66
C PHE A 165 23.10 6.43 -32.26
N SER A 166 23.14 7.40 -33.19
CA SER A 166 21.97 7.90 -33.89
C SER A 166 21.29 6.84 -34.75
N ARG A 167 22.05 5.92 -35.38
CA ARG A 167 21.48 4.80 -36.15
C ARG A 167 20.58 3.90 -35.31
N TRP A 168 20.92 3.70 -34.03
CA TRP A 168 20.16 2.82 -33.14
C TRP A 168 19.06 3.56 -32.36
N PHE A 169 19.36 4.75 -31.82
CA PHE A 169 18.40 5.50 -31.01
C PHE A 169 17.48 6.42 -31.82
N GLY A 170 17.88 6.83 -33.03
CA GLY A 170 17.09 7.71 -33.91
C GLY A 170 15.70 7.15 -34.22
N PRO A 171 15.59 5.93 -34.78
CA PRO A 171 14.30 5.30 -35.07
C PRO A 171 13.41 5.14 -33.81
N LEU A 172 14.01 4.84 -32.66
CA LEU A 172 13.30 4.73 -31.39
C LEU A 172 12.74 6.10 -30.95
N VAL A 173 13.52 7.18 -31.07
CA VAL A 173 13.08 8.55 -30.74
C VAL A 173 11.96 9.00 -31.67
N GLU A 174 12.03 8.67 -32.96
CA GLU A 174 10.96 8.96 -33.93
C GLU A 174 9.67 8.19 -33.61
N ALA A 175 9.78 6.91 -33.28
CA ALA A 175 8.65 6.08 -32.89
C ALA A 175 7.96 6.56 -31.59
N LEU A 176 8.73 7.15 -30.68
CA LEU A 176 8.24 7.70 -29.40
C LEU A 176 7.67 9.11 -29.51
N ASN A 177 7.67 9.73 -30.70
CA ASN A 177 7.16 11.09 -30.89
C ASN A 177 5.67 11.18 -30.46
N PRO A 178 5.28 12.15 -29.62
CA PRO A 178 3.90 12.35 -29.18
C PRO A 178 2.85 12.24 -30.27
N ASP A 179 3.12 12.72 -31.48
CA ASP A 179 2.15 12.67 -32.59
C ASP A 179 1.82 11.22 -33.03
N HIS A 180 2.78 10.29 -32.90
CA HIS A 180 2.58 8.84 -33.12
C HIS A 180 1.99 8.13 -31.88
N VAL A 181 2.24 8.65 -30.67
CA VAL A 181 1.73 8.10 -29.40
C VAL A 181 0.26 8.52 -29.15
N ILE A 182 -0.17 9.66 -29.69
CA ILE A 182 -1.45 10.35 -29.43
C ILE A 182 -2.51 10.05 -30.52
N GLY A 183 -2.13 9.53 -31.69
CA GLY A 183 -3.03 9.35 -32.85
C GLY A 183 -3.95 8.10 -32.87
N ALA A 184 -3.87 7.20 -31.89
CA ALA A 184 -4.66 5.97 -31.90
C ALA A 184 -5.83 6.00 -30.89
N SER A 185 -7.04 5.69 -31.39
CA SER A 185 -8.34 5.66 -30.71
C SER A 185 -8.33 4.91 -29.36
N ASP A 186 -9.41 5.10 -28.58
CA ASP A 186 -9.67 4.68 -27.19
C ASP A 186 -9.27 3.25 -26.75
N SER A 187 -8.79 2.39 -27.65
CA SER A 187 -8.05 1.19 -27.29
C SER A 187 -6.74 1.52 -26.57
N GLN A 188 -6.66 1.11 -25.31
CA GLN A 188 -5.46 1.22 -24.47
C GLN A 188 -4.24 0.60 -25.17
N ASN A 189 -3.07 1.23 -25.06
CA ASN A 189 -1.83 0.65 -25.56
C ASN A 189 -1.45 -0.57 -24.69
N LEU A 190 -1.87 -1.75 -25.14
CA LEU A 190 -1.70 -3.03 -24.43
C LEU A 190 -0.23 -3.29 -24.09
N ARG A 191 0.69 -3.01 -25.02
CA ARG A 191 2.13 -3.18 -24.79
C ARG A 191 2.62 -2.29 -23.64
N LEU A 192 2.21 -1.02 -23.62
CA LEU A 192 2.57 -0.09 -22.54
C LEU A 192 2.07 -0.57 -21.17
N GLY A 193 0.82 -1.03 -21.08
CA GLY A 193 0.25 -1.54 -19.82
C GLY A 193 0.93 -2.82 -19.33
N LEU A 194 1.17 -3.77 -20.23
CA LEU A 194 1.90 -5.01 -19.93
C LEU A 194 3.34 -4.73 -19.50
N PHE A 195 4.01 -3.79 -20.18
CA PHE A 195 5.38 -3.41 -19.90
C PHE A 195 5.50 -2.70 -18.54
N GLN A 196 4.61 -1.76 -18.24
CA GLN A 196 4.54 -1.12 -16.92
C GLN A 196 4.36 -2.15 -15.80
N THR A 197 3.47 -3.12 -16.00
CA THR A 197 3.24 -4.20 -15.01
C THR A 197 4.48 -5.05 -14.81
N ALA A 198 5.15 -5.45 -15.90
CA ALA A 198 6.37 -6.26 -15.81
C ALA A 198 7.54 -5.50 -15.15
N LEU A 199 7.61 -4.17 -15.30
CA LEU A 199 8.58 -3.32 -14.58
C LEU A 199 8.27 -3.25 -13.08
N VAL A 200 6.99 -3.23 -12.68
CA VAL A 200 6.59 -3.31 -11.26
C VAL A 200 7.04 -4.64 -10.66
N ASP A 201 6.78 -5.76 -11.36
CA ASP A 201 7.22 -7.09 -10.92
C ASP A 201 8.74 -7.16 -10.72
N LEU A 202 9.51 -6.50 -11.61
CA LEU A 202 10.96 -6.41 -11.49
C LEU A 202 11.40 -5.56 -10.30
N VAL A 203 10.76 -4.40 -10.07
CA VAL A 203 11.03 -3.53 -8.92
C VAL A 203 10.76 -4.27 -7.61
N ASP A 204 9.68 -5.04 -7.55
CA ASP A 204 9.32 -5.83 -6.36
C ASP A 204 10.20 -7.03 -6.16
N PHE A 205 10.66 -7.65 -7.23
CA PHE A 205 11.62 -8.73 -7.10
C PHE A 205 13.00 -8.23 -6.59
N LEU A 206 13.44 -7.04 -7.03
CA LEU A 206 14.74 -6.46 -6.69
C LEU A 206 14.74 -5.73 -5.33
N ASP A 207 13.60 -5.22 -4.89
CA ASP A 207 13.41 -4.50 -3.63
C ASP A 207 12.05 -4.90 -3.04
N PRO A 208 11.90 -6.16 -2.57
CA PRO A 208 10.60 -6.70 -2.18
C PRO A 208 9.98 -5.94 -1.03
N ALA A 209 8.71 -5.60 -1.18
CA ALA A 209 7.89 -5.22 -0.04
C ALA A 209 7.80 -6.42 0.90
N PRO A 210 7.94 -6.23 2.22
CA PRO A 210 8.06 -4.95 2.92
C PRO A 210 9.49 -4.48 3.22
N MET A 211 10.48 -5.29 2.86
CA MET A 211 11.90 -5.10 3.18
C MET A 211 12.59 -4.10 2.22
N CYS A 212 11.81 -3.24 1.56
CA CYS A 212 12.32 -2.33 0.56
C CYS A 212 13.13 -1.21 1.21
N THR A 213 14.38 -1.03 0.76
CA THR A 213 15.31 -0.03 1.33
C THR A 213 15.78 0.99 0.32
N ILE A 214 15.54 0.75 -0.98
CA ILE A 214 16.15 1.54 -2.06
C ILE A 214 15.12 2.48 -2.72
N ILE A 215 13.88 2.04 -2.94
CA ILE A 215 12.81 2.90 -3.51
C ILE A 215 11.89 3.42 -2.39
N PRO A 216 11.85 4.75 -2.10
CA PRO A 216 11.01 5.31 -1.05
C PRO A 216 9.51 5.03 -1.24
N ALA A 217 8.80 4.81 -0.13
CA ALA A 217 7.39 4.40 -0.12
C ALA A 217 6.44 5.34 -0.89
N TYR A 218 6.67 6.65 -0.90
CA TYR A 218 5.84 7.60 -1.65
C TYR A 218 6.01 7.47 -3.18
N ARG A 219 7.19 7.03 -3.66
CA ARG A 219 7.42 6.74 -5.09
C ARG A 219 6.77 5.41 -5.47
N ARG A 220 6.78 4.42 -4.58
CA ARG A 220 6.09 3.13 -4.79
C ARG A 220 4.60 3.29 -5.06
N ARG A 221 3.90 4.18 -4.36
CA ARG A 221 2.47 4.47 -4.62
C ARG A 221 2.16 4.86 -6.08
N ARG A 222 3.13 5.49 -6.77
CA ARG A 222 2.99 5.86 -8.19
C ARG A 222 3.27 4.68 -9.13
N LEU A 223 4.04 3.69 -8.69
CA LEU A 223 4.30 2.46 -9.44
C LEU A 223 3.05 1.56 -9.51
N TYR A 224 2.26 1.49 -8.44
CA TYR A 224 1.12 0.57 -8.31
C TYR A 224 -0.24 1.13 -8.74
N THR A 225 -0.32 2.34 -9.30
CA THR A 225 -1.62 2.81 -9.82
C THR A 225 -1.85 2.15 -11.19
N PRO A 226 -2.79 1.20 -11.34
CA PRO A 226 -2.88 0.44 -12.57
C PRO A 226 -3.49 1.30 -13.70
N PRO A 227 -2.96 1.24 -14.94
CA PRO A 227 -3.84 1.45 -16.09
C PRO A 227 -4.95 0.38 -16.00
N ARG A 228 -6.22 0.79 -16.09
CA ARG A 228 -7.37 -0.13 -16.06
C ARG A 228 -7.28 -1.16 -17.18
N MET A 229 -6.60 -2.29 -17.01
CA MET A 229 -6.61 -3.37 -18.01
C MET A 229 -7.64 -4.44 -17.64
N VAL A 230 -8.35 -4.90 -18.68
CA VAL A 230 -9.33 -5.99 -18.64
C VAL A 230 -8.59 -7.31 -18.44
N HIS A 231 -9.15 -8.16 -17.56
CA HIS A 231 -8.75 -9.53 -17.22
C HIS A 231 -7.79 -10.21 -18.21
N THR A 232 -6.51 -10.30 -17.84
CA THR A 232 -5.54 -11.16 -18.54
C THR A 232 -5.77 -12.62 -18.17
N LYS A 233 -6.05 -13.47 -19.17
CA LYS A 233 -6.10 -14.92 -19.04
C LYS A 233 -4.69 -15.52 -19.21
N LEU A 234 -3.84 -15.44 -18.18
CA LEU A 234 -2.63 -16.27 -18.03
C LEU A 234 -2.44 -16.60 -16.54
N PRO A 235 -1.93 -17.80 -16.22
CA PRO A 235 -2.26 -18.52 -14.99
C PRO A 235 -1.66 -17.86 -13.76
N GLN A 236 -2.49 -17.73 -12.71
CA GLN A 236 -2.15 -17.51 -11.29
C GLN A 236 -0.67 -17.14 -11.07
N THR A 237 -0.34 -15.90 -11.46
CA THR A 237 1.02 -15.38 -11.56
C THR A 237 1.69 -15.34 -10.19
N LEU A 238 2.85 -15.98 -10.05
CA LEU A 238 3.75 -15.96 -8.88
C LEU A 238 3.22 -16.52 -7.55
N ALA A 239 1.91 -16.45 -7.25
CA ALA A 239 1.32 -16.98 -6.02
C ALA A 239 1.57 -18.49 -5.84
N ASN A 240 1.49 -19.27 -6.92
CA ASN A 240 1.77 -20.71 -6.91
C ASN A 240 3.28 -21.04 -6.83
N ILE A 241 4.16 -20.07 -7.15
CA ILE A 241 5.62 -20.23 -7.07
C ILE A 241 6.10 -19.86 -5.65
N TYR A 242 5.48 -18.85 -5.04
CA TYR A 242 5.69 -18.50 -3.62
C TYR A 242 5.15 -19.59 -2.68
N SER A 243 4.06 -20.28 -3.04
CA SER A 243 3.57 -21.43 -2.28
C SER A 243 4.52 -22.63 -2.33
N GLU A 244 5.23 -22.84 -3.44
CA GLU A 244 6.22 -23.94 -3.56
C GLU A 244 7.59 -23.59 -2.92
N GLU A 245 7.93 -22.31 -2.75
CA GLU A 245 9.11 -21.86 -1.98
C GLU A 245 8.92 -21.86 -0.47
N ALA A 246 7.68 -21.95 0.02
CA ALA A 246 7.36 -22.11 1.43
C ALA A 246 7.74 -23.50 1.97
N ASP A 247 7.82 -24.52 1.11
CA ASP A 247 8.04 -25.92 1.53
C ASP A 247 9.52 -26.36 1.64
N GLN A 248 10.50 -25.45 1.52
CA GLN A 248 11.93 -25.80 1.65
C GLN A 248 12.78 -24.84 2.49
N ARG A 249 12.18 -24.07 3.40
CA ARG A 249 12.94 -23.29 4.39
C ARG A 249 12.44 -23.55 5.80
N ASP A 250 12.64 -24.78 6.25
CA ASP A 250 12.74 -25.05 7.68
C ASP A 250 14.02 -24.44 8.22
N GLY A 251 13.86 -23.63 9.28
CA GLY A 251 14.94 -23.05 10.04
C GLY A 251 14.63 -21.65 10.57
N MET A 252 13.65 -21.58 11.48
CA MET A 252 13.22 -20.42 12.28
C MET A 252 12.14 -19.50 11.67
N LEU A 253 10.90 -19.98 11.69
CA LEU A 253 9.72 -19.14 11.92
C LEU A 253 9.20 -19.43 13.34
N PRO A 254 8.68 -18.44 14.09
CA PRO A 254 8.08 -18.69 15.39
C PRO A 254 6.86 -19.60 15.23
N GLN A 255 6.77 -20.65 16.04
CA GLN A 255 5.58 -21.49 16.13
C GLN A 255 4.44 -20.65 16.71
N PHE A 256 3.42 -20.33 15.91
CA PHE A 256 2.14 -19.83 16.43
C PHE A 256 1.39 -21.02 17.01
N HIS A 257 1.01 -20.94 18.28
CA HIS A 257 0.43 -22.06 19.02
C HIS A 257 -0.95 -22.43 18.45
N GLY A 258 -1.02 -23.58 17.78
CA GLY A 258 -2.25 -24.18 17.27
C GLY A 258 -3.16 -24.70 18.37
N VAL A 259 -3.92 -23.80 19.00
CA VAL A 259 -5.12 -24.16 19.76
C VAL A 259 -6.31 -24.05 18.81
N PRO A 260 -7.08 -25.13 18.58
CA PRO A 260 -8.29 -25.08 17.77
C PRO A 260 -9.24 -23.96 18.25
N ASN A 261 -9.87 -23.24 17.32
CA ASN A 261 -10.79 -22.13 17.59
C ASN A 261 -10.18 -20.91 18.30
N THR A 262 -8.86 -20.73 18.20
CA THR A 262 -8.18 -19.51 18.66
C THR A 262 -7.71 -18.69 17.47
N VAL A 263 -7.96 -17.38 17.51
CA VAL A 263 -7.60 -16.43 16.45
C VAL A 263 -6.42 -15.58 16.90
N ASP A 264 -5.41 -15.40 16.06
CA ASP A 264 -4.37 -14.38 16.31
C ASP A 264 -4.92 -13.02 15.86
N VAL A 265 -5.02 -12.05 16.76
CA VAL A 265 -5.54 -10.71 16.45
C VAL A 265 -4.44 -9.67 16.58
N PHE A 266 -4.16 -8.98 15.47
CA PHE A 266 -3.19 -7.90 15.38
C PHE A 266 -3.91 -6.57 15.51
N VAL A 267 -3.64 -5.82 16.58
CA VAL A 267 -4.29 -4.54 16.88
C VAL A 267 -3.27 -3.43 17.05
N SER A 268 -3.71 -2.17 17.06
CA SER A 268 -2.83 -1.06 17.46
C SER A 268 -2.38 -1.20 18.91
N GLY A 269 -1.08 -1.03 19.14
CA GLY A 269 -0.50 -0.78 20.46
C GLY A 269 -0.32 0.72 20.72
N PRO A 270 0.11 1.11 21.94
CA PRO A 270 0.48 2.48 22.25
C PRO A 270 1.65 2.94 21.37
N THR A 271 1.58 4.16 20.85
CA THR A 271 2.67 4.79 20.09
C THR A 271 3.72 5.38 21.04
N GLY A 272 4.98 5.45 20.60
CA GLY A 272 6.00 6.33 21.21
C GLY A 272 6.51 5.99 22.61
N VAL A 273 6.18 4.83 23.18
CA VAL A 273 6.92 4.30 24.34
C VAL A 273 8.28 3.83 23.82
N GLY A 274 9.24 4.77 23.79
CA GLY A 274 10.65 4.47 23.60
C GLY A 274 11.08 3.44 24.62
N SER A 275 11.01 2.17 24.26
CA SER A 275 11.50 1.10 25.09
C SER A 275 12.52 0.32 24.27
N THR A 276 13.69 0.26 24.85
CA THR A 276 14.90 -0.46 24.47
C THR A 276 14.69 -1.99 24.40
N PHE A 277 13.47 -2.46 24.12
CA PHE A 277 13.08 -3.85 24.14
C PHE A 277 12.63 -4.28 22.75
N HIS A 278 13.60 -4.68 21.93
CA HIS A 278 13.39 -5.32 20.63
C HIS A 278 12.65 -6.67 20.67
N THR A 279 11.96 -7.05 21.77
CA THR A 279 11.46 -8.42 21.95
C THR A 279 10.19 -8.63 22.79
N LYS A 280 9.45 -7.59 23.23
CA LYS A 280 8.19 -7.82 23.97
C LYS A 280 6.96 -7.29 23.22
N VAL A 281 6.12 -8.21 22.76
CA VAL A 281 4.71 -7.94 22.44
C VAL A 281 4.08 -7.35 23.71
N SER A 282 3.59 -6.11 23.65
CA SER A 282 2.80 -5.55 24.75
C SER A 282 1.37 -6.08 24.63
N ASN A 283 0.68 -6.30 25.74
CA ASN A 283 -0.77 -6.59 25.72
C ASN A 283 -1.57 -5.29 25.93
N VAL A 284 -0.97 -4.14 25.62
CA VAL A 284 -1.55 -2.81 25.87
C VAL A 284 -2.21 -2.31 24.60
N ILE A 285 -3.51 -2.02 24.66
CA ILE A 285 -4.30 -1.57 23.51
C ILE A 285 -4.04 -0.08 23.23
N GLY A 286 -3.84 0.24 21.96
CA GLY A 286 -3.59 1.60 21.45
C GLY A 286 -4.83 2.34 20.93
N ASP A 287 -4.58 3.48 20.30
CA ASP A 287 -5.55 4.51 19.88
C ASP A 287 -6.30 4.19 18.57
N CYS A 288 -6.64 2.94 18.30
CA CYS A 288 -7.28 2.58 17.02
C CYS A 288 -8.75 2.17 17.20
N PRO A 289 -9.72 2.96 16.72
CA PRO A 289 -11.14 2.62 16.87
C PRO A 289 -11.53 1.38 16.05
N TYR A 290 -10.86 1.12 14.93
CA TYR A 290 -11.03 -0.10 14.14
C TYR A 290 -10.55 -1.34 14.89
N SER A 291 -9.43 -1.24 15.63
CA SER A 291 -8.95 -2.32 16.48
C SER A 291 -9.91 -2.59 17.63
N HIS A 292 -10.42 -1.53 18.25
CA HIS A 292 -11.40 -1.63 19.33
C HIS A 292 -12.70 -2.31 18.86
N ARG A 293 -13.17 -2.01 17.64
CA ARG A 293 -14.30 -2.72 17.00
C ARG A 293 -14.08 -4.23 16.98
N VAL A 294 -12.93 -4.70 16.49
CA VAL A 294 -12.63 -6.13 16.39
C VAL A 294 -12.54 -6.79 17.76
N LEU A 295 -11.93 -6.13 18.74
CA LEU A 295 -11.83 -6.66 20.11
C LEU A 295 -13.20 -6.78 20.79
N LEU A 296 -14.07 -5.77 20.62
CA LEU A 296 -15.45 -5.83 21.11
C LEU A 296 -16.20 -7.03 20.52
N ALA A 297 -16.08 -7.25 19.20
CA ALA A 297 -16.71 -8.39 18.54
C ALA A 297 -16.18 -9.73 19.04
N LEU A 298 -14.86 -9.89 19.17
CA LEU A 298 -14.25 -11.12 19.69
C LEU A 298 -14.72 -11.45 21.12
N GLU A 299 -14.81 -10.44 21.99
CA GLU A 299 -15.23 -10.61 23.39
C GLU A 299 -16.73 -10.89 23.53
N GLU A 300 -17.60 -10.18 22.82
CA GLU A 300 -19.05 -10.45 22.84
C GLU A 300 -19.37 -11.87 22.34
N LYS A 301 -18.65 -12.29 21.29
CA LYS A 301 -18.77 -13.63 20.73
C LYS A 301 -18.04 -14.70 21.55
N GLN A 302 -17.23 -14.29 22.52
CA GLN A 302 -16.40 -15.16 23.36
C GLN A 302 -15.46 -16.07 22.55
N VAL A 303 -14.94 -15.55 21.45
CA VAL A 303 -13.94 -16.23 20.64
C VAL A 303 -12.60 -16.12 21.37
N SER A 304 -11.88 -17.23 21.52
CA SER A 304 -10.54 -17.20 22.11
C SER A 304 -9.58 -16.54 21.13
N TYR A 305 -8.73 -15.63 21.61
CA TYR A 305 -7.76 -14.97 20.75
C TYR A 305 -6.43 -14.69 21.43
N ASN A 306 -5.37 -14.69 20.63
CA ASN A 306 -4.05 -14.19 21.03
C ASN A 306 -3.92 -12.73 20.60
N LEU A 307 -3.81 -11.83 21.58
CA LEU A 307 -3.67 -10.40 21.31
C LEU A 307 -2.22 -10.06 20.94
N ILE A 308 -2.04 -9.42 19.79
CA ILE A 308 -0.74 -8.99 19.30
C ILE A 308 -0.82 -7.49 18.98
N THR A 309 -0.15 -6.66 19.77
CA THR A 309 -0.20 -5.20 19.57
C THR A 309 0.94 -4.74 18.65
N ILE A 310 0.61 -3.88 17.71
CA ILE A 310 1.51 -3.30 16.72
C ILE A 310 1.63 -1.80 16.96
N ASP A 311 2.84 -1.32 17.20
CA ASP A 311 3.12 0.12 17.18
C ASP A 311 2.95 0.64 15.73
N ARG A 312 1.99 1.55 15.51
CA ARG A 312 1.67 2.11 14.19
C ARG A 312 2.75 3.05 13.64
N LYS A 313 3.71 3.50 14.45
CA LYS A 313 4.87 4.30 14.01
C LYS A 313 6.10 3.42 13.82
N LEU A 314 6.39 2.57 14.80
CA LEU A 314 7.52 1.65 14.81
C LEU A 314 7.06 0.21 14.58
N ARG A 315 6.40 -0.02 13.44
CA ARG A 315 5.90 -1.36 13.09
C ARG A 315 7.08 -2.32 13.03
N PRO A 316 7.03 -3.45 13.77
CA PRO A 316 8.13 -4.38 13.77
C PRO A 316 8.25 -5.02 12.38
N SER A 317 9.47 -5.19 11.91
CA SER A 317 9.77 -5.70 10.56
C SER A 317 9.10 -7.04 10.27
N TRP A 318 8.91 -7.89 11.29
CA TRP A 318 8.21 -9.17 11.16
C TRP A 318 6.71 -8.99 10.86
N TYR A 319 6.07 -7.92 11.34
CA TYR A 319 4.63 -7.72 11.13
C TYR A 319 4.32 -7.44 9.65
N TYR A 320 5.23 -6.77 8.96
CA TYR A 320 5.07 -6.58 7.53
C TYR A 320 5.19 -7.87 6.71
N ASN A 321 5.81 -8.92 7.26
CA ASN A 321 5.82 -10.25 6.63
C ASN A 321 4.49 -11.00 6.87
N VAL A 322 3.73 -10.59 7.88
CA VAL A 322 2.38 -11.10 8.17
C VAL A 322 1.35 -10.32 7.35
N HIS A 323 1.35 -8.99 7.42
CA HIS A 323 0.47 -8.12 6.65
C HIS A 323 1.28 -7.06 5.89
N PRO A 324 1.41 -7.15 4.55
CA PRO A 324 2.29 -6.27 3.77
C PRO A 324 1.95 -4.78 3.83
N GLU A 325 0.67 -4.42 3.97
CA GLU A 325 0.26 -3.03 4.19
C GLU A 325 0.47 -2.57 5.64
N ALA A 326 0.69 -3.54 6.54
CA ALA A 326 0.90 -3.41 7.97
C ALA A 326 -0.13 -2.49 8.64
N LYS A 327 -1.37 -2.53 8.15
CA LYS A 327 -2.51 -1.88 8.80
C LYS A 327 -2.98 -2.76 9.96
N VAL A 328 -3.77 -2.16 10.84
CA VAL A 328 -4.45 -2.85 11.93
C VAL A 328 -5.89 -2.35 11.96
N PRO A 329 -6.87 -3.18 12.33
CA PRO A 329 -6.72 -4.57 12.76
C PRO A 329 -6.55 -5.57 11.61
N VAL A 330 -5.94 -6.71 11.91
CA VAL A 330 -5.89 -7.92 11.07
C VAL A 330 -6.12 -9.12 11.97
N ILE A 331 -6.81 -10.15 11.50
CA ILE A 331 -6.82 -11.46 12.18
C ILE A 331 -6.16 -12.54 11.32
N SER A 332 -5.49 -13.49 11.97
CA SER A 332 -5.07 -14.74 11.35
C SER A 332 -5.82 -15.91 11.99
N HIS A 333 -6.48 -16.70 11.18
CA HIS A 333 -7.20 -17.89 11.61
C HIS A 333 -7.07 -18.99 10.55
N ASP A 334 -6.65 -20.19 10.95
CA ASP A 334 -6.40 -21.33 10.03
C ASP A 334 -5.43 -20.98 8.87
N GLY A 335 -4.45 -20.09 9.11
CA GLY A 335 -3.50 -19.64 8.09
C GLY A 335 -4.08 -18.64 7.08
N ILE A 336 -5.34 -18.22 7.26
CA ILE A 336 -5.99 -17.18 6.47
C ILE A 336 -5.87 -15.85 7.19
N LEU A 337 -5.44 -14.81 6.48
CA LEU A 337 -5.46 -13.45 6.97
C LEU A 337 -6.75 -12.76 6.53
N ILE A 338 -7.45 -12.15 7.48
CA ILE A 338 -8.66 -11.35 7.22
C ILE A 338 -8.35 -9.90 7.60
N GLU A 339 -8.53 -9.04 6.61
CA GLU A 339 -8.26 -7.60 6.67
C GLU A 339 -9.57 -6.82 6.62
N GLU A 340 -9.50 -5.54 6.96
CA GLU A 340 -10.65 -4.63 7.11
C GLU A 340 -11.56 -4.98 8.29
N SER A 341 -11.71 -4.04 9.23
CA SER A 341 -12.43 -4.30 10.49
C SER A 341 -13.88 -4.75 10.31
N SER A 342 -14.56 -4.37 9.23
CA SER A 342 -15.92 -4.85 8.90
C SER A 342 -15.90 -6.31 8.46
N ASN A 343 -15.03 -6.66 7.50
CA ASN A 343 -14.91 -8.03 7.01
C ASN A 343 -14.47 -9.00 8.12
N ILE A 344 -13.66 -8.52 9.07
CA ILE A 344 -13.29 -9.30 10.25
C ILE A 344 -14.53 -9.62 11.09
N VAL A 345 -15.42 -8.65 11.33
CA VAL A 345 -16.66 -8.87 12.08
C VAL A 345 -17.58 -9.85 11.33
N ASP A 346 -17.76 -9.68 10.02
CA ASP A 346 -18.54 -10.61 9.18
C ASP A 346 -17.97 -12.04 9.19
N TYR A 347 -16.65 -12.15 9.13
CA TYR A 347 -15.96 -13.43 9.24
C TYR A 347 -16.22 -14.09 10.60
N LEU A 348 -16.13 -13.33 11.69
CA LEU A 348 -16.40 -13.86 13.02
C LEU A 348 -17.86 -14.33 13.15
N GLU A 349 -18.83 -13.55 12.65
CA GLU A 349 -20.25 -13.91 12.66
C GLU A 349 -20.51 -15.22 11.90
N SER A 350 -19.87 -15.40 10.74
CA SER A 350 -20.04 -16.62 9.92
C SER A 350 -19.29 -17.85 10.47
N LYS A 351 -18.08 -17.68 10.99
CA LYS A 351 -17.21 -18.79 11.44
C LYS A 351 -17.52 -19.24 12.88
N PHE A 352 -18.02 -18.36 13.74
CA PHE A 352 -18.33 -18.64 15.14
C PHE A 352 -19.82 -18.35 15.46
N PRO A 353 -20.75 -19.24 15.05
CA PRO A 353 -22.19 -18.99 15.18
C PRO A 353 -22.74 -19.21 16.60
N GLU A 354 -21.94 -19.74 17.53
CA GLU A 354 -22.40 -20.12 18.88
C GLU A 354 -22.91 -18.94 19.71
N LYS A 355 -22.33 -17.74 19.49
CA LYS A 355 -22.76 -16.47 20.08
C LYS A 355 -22.76 -15.41 18.99
N LEU A 356 -23.94 -15.15 18.44
CA LEU A 356 -24.13 -14.07 17.48
C LEU A 356 -24.24 -12.73 18.21
N LEU A 357 -23.74 -11.68 17.57
CA LEU A 357 -24.15 -10.33 17.93
C LEU A 357 -25.67 -10.22 17.83
N ALA A 358 -26.29 -9.46 18.72
CA ALA A 358 -27.74 -9.35 18.72
C ALA A 358 -28.21 -8.66 17.44
N GLN A 359 -29.33 -9.11 16.88
CA GLN A 359 -29.95 -8.40 15.78
C GLN A 359 -30.52 -7.08 16.28
N ARG A 360 -30.25 -6.00 15.54
CA ARG A 360 -30.88 -4.69 15.79
C ARG A 360 -32.39 -4.77 15.75
N ASN A 361 -33.07 -3.73 16.23
CA ASN A 361 -34.53 -3.68 16.20
C ASN A 361 -35.11 -3.79 14.77
N PRO A 362 -35.74 -4.93 14.38
CA PRO A 362 -36.20 -5.13 13.02
C PRO A 362 -37.42 -4.29 12.68
N LYS A 363 -38.08 -3.68 13.70
CA LYS A 363 -39.23 -2.79 13.51
C LYS A 363 -38.83 -1.39 13.06
N VAL A 364 -37.54 -1.04 13.13
CA VAL A 364 -37.03 0.23 12.63
C VAL A 364 -36.40 -0.02 11.27
N ALA A 365 -37.04 0.49 10.22
CA ALA A 365 -36.64 0.22 8.82
C ALA A 365 -35.35 0.94 8.39
N THR A 366 -34.93 1.98 9.13
CA THR A 366 -33.73 2.76 8.81
C THR A 366 -32.48 1.93 9.06
N ASP A 367 -31.56 1.89 8.12
CA ASP A 367 -30.23 1.32 8.34
C ASP A 367 -29.36 2.30 9.15
N PRO A 368 -28.84 1.93 10.34
CA PRO A 368 -28.01 2.81 11.17
C PRO A 368 -26.62 3.09 10.58
N LEU A 369 -26.07 2.15 9.81
CA LEU A 369 -24.66 2.21 9.36
C LEU A 369 -24.31 3.47 8.56
N PRO A 370 -25.12 3.95 7.59
CA PRO A 370 -24.83 5.19 6.87
C PRO A 370 -24.76 6.42 7.77
N VAL A 371 -25.59 6.50 8.81
CA VAL A 371 -25.58 7.63 9.77
C VAL A 371 -24.35 7.55 10.67
N ILE A 372 -24.01 6.35 11.14
CA ILE A 372 -22.80 6.11 11.94
C ILE A 372 -21.54 6.46 11.13
N GLU A 373 -21.50 6.08 9.86
CA GLU A 373 -20.38 6.37 8.96
C GLU A 373 -20.26 7.85 8.63
N ALA A 374 -21.39 8.55 8.44
CA ALA A 374 -21.41 10.00 8.29
C ALA A 374 -20.86 10.70 9.54
N PHE A 375 -21.31 10.30 10.74
CA PHE A 375 -20.77 10.80 12.01
C PHE A 375 -19.26 10.57 12.12
N ARG A 376 -18.79 9.35 11.82
CA ARG A 376 -17.36 9.00 11.84
C ARG A 376 -16.54 9.91 10.92
N SER A 377 -17.01 10.08 9.68
CA SER A 377 -16.35 10.90 8.68
C SER A 377 -16.26 12.36 9.14
N ARG A 378 -17.38 12.94 9.58
CA ARG A 378 -17.44 14.33 10.05
C ARG A 378 -16.64 14.58 11.33
N PHE A 379 -16.63 13.63 12.26
CA PHE A 379 -15.77 13.71 13.44
C PHE A 379 -14.29 13.75 13.04
N THR A 380 -13.87 12.90 12.11
CA THR A 380 -12.48 12.89 11.62
C THR A 380 -12.13 14.22 10.96
N SER A 381 -13.00 14.75 10.09
CA SER A 381 -12.82 16.05 9.44
C SER A 381 -12.70 17.19 10.46
N PHE A 382 -13.56 17.23 11.49
CA PHE A 382 -13.52 18.25 12.55
C PHE A 382 -12.22 18.22 13.38
N ILE A 383 -11.72 17.02 13.68
CA ILE A 383 -10.43 16.85 14.38
C ILE A 383 -9.26 17.33 13.52
N GLU A 384 -9.36 17.25 12.20
CA GLU A 384 -8.31 17.76 11.29
C GLU A 384 -8.47 19.26 10.99
N HIS A 385 -9.70 19.74 10.84
CA HIS A 385 -10.05 21.09 10.38
C HIS A 385 -11.20 21.66 11.22
N GLU A 386 -10.94 22.71 12.00
CA GLU A 386 -11.93 23.25 12.95
C GLU A 386 -13.16 23.85 12.25
N ASP A 387 -13.02 24.34 11.02
CA ASP A 387 -14.10 24.91 10.22
C ASP A 387 -15.19 23.89 9.83
N GLU A 388 -14.91 22.59 9.94
CA GLU A 388 -15.88 21.49 9.73
C GLU A 388 -16.78 21.21 10.97
N LYS A 389 -16.66 22.02 12.03
CA LYS A 389 -17.48 21.91 13.24
C LYS A 389 -18.99 21.94 12.98
N PRO A 390 -19.55 22.81 12.10
CA PRO A 390 -20.99 22.83 11.82
C PRO A 390 -21.50 21.49 11.29
N GLU A 391 -20.84 20.91 10.31
CA GLU A 391 -21.21 19.64 9.69
C GLU A 391 -21.05 18.47 10.66
N PHE A 392 -20.04 18.54 11.54
CA PHE A 392 -19.92 17.60 12.65
C PHE A 392 -21.09 17.69 13.63
N MET A 393 -21.51 18.90 14.01
CA MET A 393 -22.68 19.10 14.88
C MET A 393 -23.97 18.57 14.24
N GLU A 394 -24.17 18.76 12.93
CA GLU A 394 -25.30 18.17 12.20
C GLU A 394 -25.27 16.63 12.21
N SER A 395 -24.08 16.04 12.13
CA SER A 395 -23.93 14.58 12.23
C SER A 395 -24.27 14.05 13.62
N LEU A 396 -23.98 14.80 14.69
CA LEU A 396 -24.39 14.47 16.06
C LEU A 396 -25.91 14.54 16.24
N VAL A 397 -26.59 15.53 15.64
CA VAL A 397 -28.06 15.61 15.64
C VAL A 397 -28.66 14.37 14.97
N SER A 398 -28.10 13.97 13.84
CA SER A 398 -28.54 12.79 13.10
C SER A 398 -28.31 11.50 13.91
N LEU A 399 -27.17 11.38 14.59
CA LEU A 399 -26.83 10.23 15.42
C LEU A 399 -27.70 10.16 16.69
N ASP A 400 -27.96 11.28 17.36
CA ASP A 400 -28.82 11.31 18.55
C ASP A 400 -30.26 10.89 18.19
N SER A 401 -30.79 11.42 17.09
CA SER A 401 -32.10 11.04 16.54
C SER A 401 -32.16 9.55 16.18
N LEU A 402 -31.08 8.99 15.64
CA LEU A 402 -30.97 7.57 15.33
C LEU A 402 -31.03 6.72 16.61
N LEU A 403 -30.20 7.05 17.61
CA LEU A 403 -30.18 6.35 18.90
C LEU A 403 -31.55 6.39 19.58
N GLN A 404 -32.21 7.56 19.58
CA GLN A 404 -33.56 7.72 20.14
C GLN A 404 -34.59 6.77 19.49
N ARG A 405 -34.47 6.48 18.19
CA ARG A 405 -35.39 5.59 17.48
C ARG A 405 -35.13 4.12 17.77
N PHE A 406 -33.87 3.74 18.00
CA PHE A 406 -33.46 2.35 18.19
C PHE A 406 -33.49 1.89 19.65
N ILE A 407 -33.09 2.78 20.56
CA ILE A 407 -32.92 2.51 21.99
C ILE A 407 -34.14 3.03 22.74
N THR A 408 -34.91 2.10 23.30
CA THR A 408 -36.08 2.42 24.14
C THR A 408 -35.97 1.74 25.49
N THR A 409 -36.59 2.33 26.51
CA THR A 409 -36.58 1.81 27.88
C THR A 409 -37.03 0.35 27.97
N GLU A 410 -37.94 -0.08 27.09
CA GLU A 410 -38.47 -1.45 27.06
C GLU A 410 -37.48 -2.46 26.44
N ARG A 411 -36.70 -2.06 25.43
CA ARG A 411 -35.78 -2.95 24.73
C ARG A 411 -34.43 -3.06 25.40
N GLY A 412 -33.98 -2.01 26.07
CA GLY A 412 -32.66 -1.92 26.65
C GLY A 412 -31.79 -0.88 25.93
N PRO A 413 -30.59 -0.63 26.47
CA PRO A 413 -29.79 0.56 26.17
C PRO A 413 -29.00 0.48 24.85
N PHE A 414 -29.12 -0.60 24.06
CA PHE A 414 -28.29 -0.86 22.89
C PHE A 414 -29.13 -1.06 21.61
N PHE A 415 -28.51 -1.02 20.43
CA PHE A 415 -29.21 -1.28 19.16
C PHE A 415 -29.83 -2.69 19.12
N GLY A 416 -29.14 -3.67 19.73
CA GLY A 416 -29.62 -5.03 19.98
C GLY A 416 -30.55 -5.18 21.20
N GLY A 417 -30.96 -4.08 21.84
CA GLY A 417 -31.76 -4.06 23.05
C GLY A 417 -30.91 -4.25 24.31
N LYS A 418 -30.98 -5.42 24.93
CA LYS A 418 -30.22 -5.73 26.16
C LYS A 418 -28.80 -6.26 25.91
N LYS A 419 -28.50 -6.60 24.66
CA LYS A 419 -27.21 -7.14 24.21
C LYS A 419 -26.66 -6.26 23.10
N LEU A 420 -25.35 -6.28 22.92
CA LEU A 420 -24.69 -5.53 21.86
C LEU A 420 -24.99 -6.14 20.49
N SER A 421 -25.21 -5.27 19.49
CA SER A 421 -25.29 -5.60 18.08
C SER A 421 -24.03 -5.14 17.33
N GLU A 422 -23.98 -5.43 16.03
CA GLU A 422 -22.93 -4.93 15.15
C GLU A 422 -22.82 -3.40 15.18
N GLU A 423 -23.96 -2.70 15.15
CA GLU A 423 -23.99 -1.25 15.19
C GLU A 423 -23.35 -0.69 16.47
N ASP A 424 -23.55 -1.36 17.61
CA ASP A 424 -22.95 -0.97 18.89
C ASP A 424 -21.42 -1.07 18.84
N VAL A 425 -20.93 -2.18 18.29
CA VAL A 425 -19.50 -2.47 18.12
C VAL A 425 -18.84 -1.51 17.11
N VAL A 426 -19.62 -1.00 16.15
CA VAL A 426 -19.20 -0.03 15.14
C VAL A 426 -19.13 1.40 15.68
N VAL A 427 -20.17 1.88 16.37
CA VAL A 427 -20.32 3.30 16.74
C VAL A 427 -19.55 3.68 18.00
N MET A 428 -19.56 2.82 19.02
CA MET A 428 -19.03 3.18 20.34
C MET A 428 -17.53 3.48 20.34
N PRO A 429 -16.66 2.77 19.59
CA PRO A 429 -15.26 3.16 19.48
C PRO A 429 -15.07 4.63 19.06
N TYR A 430 -15.87 5.14 18.12
CA TYR A 430 -15.76 6.53 17.66
C TYR A 430 -16.32 7.54 18.67
N LEU A 431 -17.42 7.20 19.36
CA LEU A 431 -17.95 8.05 20.43
C LEU A 431 -16.96 8.18 21.60
N TYR A 432 -16.24 7.10 21.93
CA TYR A 432 -15.18 7.14 22.94
C TYR A 432 -14.02 8.04 22.49
N HIS A 433 -13.59 7.90 21.23
CA HIS A 433 -12.56 8.75 20.66
C HIS A 433 -12.99 10.23 20.62
N MET A 434 -14.26 10.51 20.30
CA MET A 434 -14.81 11.85 20.30
C MET A 434 -14.74 12.52 21.67
N GLU A 435 -15.13 11.82 22.73
CA GLU A 435 -15.08 12.38 24.09
C GLU A 435 -13.66 12.74 24.52
N ILE A 436 -12.69 11.87 24.25
CA ILE A 436 -11.30 12.10 24.65
C ILE A 436 -10.62 13.09 23.71
N ALA A 437 -10.54 12.76 22.42
CA ALA A 437 -9.80 13.57 21.45
C ALA A 437 -10.48 14.91 21.16
N GLY A 438 -11.81 14.99 21.18
CA GLY A 438 -12.54 16.25 21.01
C GLY A 438 -12.17 17.25 22.10
N LYS A 439 -12.14 16.82 23.36
CA LYS A 439 -11.75 17.67 24.50
C LYS A 439 -10.32 18.17 24.36
N ILE A 440 -9.38 17.29 24.00
CA ILE A 440 -7.96 17.65 23.97
C ILE A 440 -7.57 18.47 22.73
N VAL A 441 -8.03 18.07 21.55
CA VAL A 441 -7.56 18.64 20.26
C VAL A 441 -8.35 19.89 19.87
N ARG A 442 -9.58 20.04 20.40
CA ARG A 442 -10.53 21.07 19.99
C ARG A 442 -11.26 21.76 21.16
N ASP A 443 -10.91 21.47 22.41
CA ASP A 443 -11.67 21.91 23.60
C ASP A 443 -13.18 21.65 23.46
N PHE A 444 -13.52 20.53 22.81
CA PHE A 444 -14.88 20.16 22.51
C PHE A 444 -15.42 19.19 23.55
N GLU A 445 -16.44 19.62 24.27
CA GLU A 445 -17.27 18.73 25.09
C GLU A 445 -18.68 18.64 24.50
N LEU A 446 -19.28 17.45 24.56
CA LEU A 446 -20.63 17.23 24.07
C LEU A 446 -21.61 18.16 24.82
N PRO A 447 -22.26 19.13 24.15
CA PRO A 447 -23.04 20.16 24.84
C PRO A 447 -24.13 19.56 25.73
N HIS A 448 -24.18 20.02 26.98
CA HIS A 448 -25.18 19.57 27.95
C HIS A 448 -26.60 19.89 27.44
N GLY A 449 -27.46 18.88 27.39
CA GLY A 449 -28.88 19.01 27.03
C GLY A 449 -29.23 18.88 25.55
N LEU A 450 -28.26 18.94 24.62
CA LEU A 450 -28.56 18.81 23.17
C LEU A 450 -28.61 17.36 22.68
N PHE A 451 -27.81 16.47 23.27
CA PHE A 451 -27.64 15.09 22.81
C PHE A 451 -27.85 14.05 23.93
N PRO A 452 -29.07 13.98 24.51
CA PRO A 452 -29.35 13.10 25.63
C PRO A 452 -29.27 11.61 25.28
N SER A 453 -29.61 11.23 24.04
CA SER A 453 -29.59 9.83 23.60
C SER A 453 -28.17 9.32 23.44
N ILE A 454 -27.28 10.13 22.86
CA ILE A 454 -25.83 9.84 22.78
C ILE A 454 -25.24 9.66 24.18
N ARG A 455 -25.55 10.57 25.12
CA ARG A 455 -24.99 10.51 26.48
C ARG A 455 -25.43 9.25 27.22
N ASN A 456 -26.73 8.98 27.27
CA ASN A 456 -27.27 7.78 27.91
C ASN A 456 -26.70 6.49 27.31
N TYR A 457 -26.53 6.47 25.98
CA TYR A 457 -25.92 5.36 25.27
C TYR A 457 -24.45 5.15 25.67
N MET A 458 -23.65 6.23 25.67
CA MET A 458 -22.24 6.17 26.06
C MET A 458 -22.07 5.72 27.51
N ASP A 459 -22.93 6.19 28.42
CA ASP A 459 -22.90 5.77 29.83
C ASP A 459 -23.17 4.26 29.97
N ALA A 460 -24.17 3.74 29.25
CA ALA A 460 -24.48 2.31 29.23
C ALA A 460 -23.35 1.48 28.62
N MET A 461 -22.77 1.92 27.49
CA MET A 461 -21.63 1.25 26.86
C MET A 461 -20.40 1.24 27.76
N LYS A 462 -20.09 2.38 28.42
CA LYS A 462 -19.00 2.45 29.38
C LYS A 462 -19.25 1.56 30.60
N ALA A 463 -20.48 1.35 31.03
CA ALA A 463 -20.77 0.39 32.09
C ALA A 463 -20.63 -1.08 31.65
N HIS A 464 -20.59 -1.36 30.34
CA HIS A 464 -20.56 -2.72 29.81
C HIS A 464 -19.21 -3.42 30.07
N PRO A 465 -19.18 -4.66 30.60
CA PRO A 465 -17.92 -5.35 30.94
C PRO A 465 -16.98 -5.51 29.75
N THR A 466 -17.50 -5.86 28.58
CA THR A 466 -16.71 -6.04 27.35
C THR A 466 -16.03 -4.75 26.93
N PHE A 467 -16.75 -3.62 26.97
CA PHE A 467 -16.16 -2.32 26.67
C PHE A 467 -15.04 -1.95 27.66
N GLN A 468 -15.23 -2.23 28.95
CA GLN A 468 -14.19 -2.00 29.95
C GLN A 468 -12.95 -2.86 29.70
N LYS A 469 -13.11 -4.08 29.17
CA LYS A 469 -12.02 -5.00 28.85
C LYS A 469 -11.24 -4.57 27.59
N THR A 470 -11.91 -3.97 26.60
CA THR A 470 -11.34 -3.71 25.28
C THR A 470 -10.96 -2.25 25.03
N LYS A 471 -11.44 -1.31 25.85
CA LYS A 471 -11.08 0.11 25.68
C LYS A 471 -9.58 0.31 25.91
N ALA A 472 -8.97 1.10 25.04
CA ALA A 472 -7.65 1.63 25.33
C ALA A 472 -7.76 2.65 26.48
N LYS A 473 -6.68 2.79 27.24
CA LYS A 473 -6.64 3.77 28.33
C LYS A 473 -6.68 5.19 27.76
N PRO A 474 -7.31 6.16 28.46
CA PRO A 474 -7.34 7.55 28.01
C PRO A 474 -5.94 8.09 27.65
N GLU A 475 -4.92 7.76 28.46
CA GLU A 475 -3.53 8.15 28.22
C GLU A 475 -2.99 7.67 26.85
N ASN A 476 -3.36 6.45 26.43
CA ASN A 476 -2.93 5.88 25.15
C ASN A 476 -3.65 6.53 23.97
N LEU A 477 -4.95 6.84 24.11
CA LEU A 477 -5.70 7.57 23.09
C LEU A 477 -5.12 8.97 22.91
N LEU A 478 -4.92 9.66 24.02
CA LEU A 478 -4.37 11.00 24.06
C LEU A 478 -3.03 11.07 23.33
N PHE A 479 -2.10 10.19 23.69
CA PHE A 479 -0.77 10.20 23.10
C PHE A 479 -0.84 10.08 21.57
N GLY A 480 -1.72 9.20 21.05
CA GLY A 480 -1.97 9.07 19.61
C GLY A 480 -2.40 10.37 18.93
N TYR A 481 -3.37 11.10 19.50
CA TYR A 481 -3.90 12.33 18.90
C TYR A 481 -2.97 13.54 19.04
N VAL A 482 -2.31 13.73 20.19
CA VAL A 482 -1.33 14.81 20.41
C VAL A 482 -0.16 14.70 19.43
N GLU A 483 0.31 13.47 19.20
CA GLU A 483 1.43 13.20 18.31
C GLU A 483 1.08 13.32 16.81
N LEU A 484 -0.21 13.27 16.45
CA LEU A 484 -0.71 13.39 15.07
C LEU A 484 -1.08 14.83 14.67
N HIS A 485 -1.59 15.64 15.61
CA HIS A 485 -2.17 16.96 15.30
C HIS A 485 -1.36 18.16 15.83
N GLY A 486 -0.26 17.95 16.57
CA GLY A 486 0.80 18.94 16.77
C GLY A 486 1.05 19.38 18.21
N GLY A 487 2.23 19.00 18.73
CA GLY A 487 3.11 19.86 19.52
C GLY A 487 2.63 20.35 20.88
N LEU A 488 2.35 19.46 21.83
CA LEU A 488 2.55 19.79 23.25
C LEU A 488 4.02 19.53 23.59
N HIS A 489 4.68 20.49 24.23
CA HIS A 489 6.06 20.30 24.71
C HIS A 489 6.06 19.19 25.77
N HIS A 490 7.15 18.42 25.84
CA HIS A 490 7.27 17.25 26.72
C HIS A 490 6.97 17.54 28.22
N ASP A 491 6.98 18.83 28.60
CA ASP A 491 6.68 19.34 29.95
C ASP A 491 5.16 19.43 30.26
N GLU A 492 4.30 19.48 29.24
CA GLU A 492 2.82 19.54 29.37
C GLU A 492 2.18 18.14 29.53
N LEU A 493 2.94 17.06 29.36
CA LEU A 493 2.48 15.70 29.65
C LEU A 493 2.26 15.45 31.14
N SER A 494 2.79 16.32 32.02
CA SER A 494 2.56 16.24 33.47
C SER A 494 1.15 16.71 33.88
N SER A 495 0.57 17.68 33.16
CA SER A 495 -0.79 18.21 33.40
C SER A 495 -1.89 17.35 32.79
N VAL A 496 -1.55 16.42 31.90
CA VAL A 496 -2.47 15.45 31.30
C VAL A 496 -3.14 14.56 32.35
N SER A 497 -2.38 14.15 33.36
CA SER A 497 -2.88 13.38 34.52
C SER A 497 -3.99 14.16 35.24
N ASP A 498 -3.83 15.49 35.34
CA ASP A 498 -4.77 16.40 36.01
C ASP A 498 -6.00 16.74 35.15
N ILE A 499 -5.96 16.49 33.83
CA ILE A 499 -7.11 16.65 32.90
C ILE A 499 -8.02 15.40 32.92
N LEU A 500 -7.48 14.26 33.36
CA LEU A 500 -8.18 12.97 33.41
C LEU A 500 -8.82 12.67 34.78
N GLU A 501 -8.42 13.39 35.85
CA GLU A 501 -9.13 13.49 37.14
C GLU A 501 -10.26 14.53 37.08
#